data_AF-A0A348S200-F1
#
_entry.id   AF-A0A348S200-F1
#
_cell.length_a   1.000
_cell.length_b   1.000
_cell.length_c   1.000
_cell.angle_alpha   90.00
_cell.angle_beta   90.00
_cell.angle_gamma   90.00
#
_symmetry.space_group_name_H-M   'P 1'
#
loop_
_entity.id
_entity.type
_entity.pdbx_description
1 polymer ?
#
loop_
_entity_poly.entity_id
_entity_poly.type
_entity_poly.pdbx_seq_one_letter_code
_entity_poly.pdbx_strand_id
1 'polypeptide(L)' 'MSLALGVFTIHTCIAQDSSLREKTLTVTAPGAQLQQLGNDFKFTEGPAADKEGNVFFTDQPNDRIVRWDAR' A
#
# COMPACT_ATOMS: atom_id res chain seq x y z
N MET A 1 -26.40 -56.37 31.48
CA MET A 1 -25.30 -57.12 30.83
C MET A 1 -25.00 -56.46 29.49
N SER A 2 -23.73 -56.52 29.09
CA SER A 2 -23.12 -55.93 27.88
C SER A 2 -22.71 -54.45 27.96
N LEU A 3 -21.52 -54.26 28.55
CA LEU A 3 -20.58 -53.20 28.21
C LEU A 3 -20.10 -53.41 26.76
N ALA A 4 -20.01 -52.34 25.97
CA ALA A 4 -19.06 -52.26 24.87
C ALA A 4 -18.22 -51.00 25.03
N LEU A 5 -16.95 -51.25 25.35
CA LEU A 5 -15.83 -50.34 25.45
C LEU A 5 -15.48 -49.82 24.05
N GLY A 6 -15.31 -48.51 23.88
CA GLY A 6 -14.93 -47.91 22.60
C GLY A 6 -14.21 -46.58 22.80
N VAL A 7 -12.94 -46.66 23.20
CA VAL A 7 -12.02 -45.52 23.32
C VAL A 7 -11.73 -45.00 21.90
N PHE A 8 -12.32 -43.87 21.53
CA PHE A 8 -11.88 -43.09 20.36
C PHE A 8 -11.03 -41.91 20.85
N THR A 9 -9.73 -42.17 20.83
CA THR A 9 -8.60 -41.28 20.53
C THR A 9 -8.71 -39.79 20.88
N ILE A 10 -7.82 -39.40 21.77
CA ILE A 10 -7.37 -38.06 22.10
C ILE A 10 -6.89 -37.30 20.84
N HIS A 11 -7.10 -35.97 20.84
CA HIS A 11 -6.46 -34.96 19.97
C HIS A 11 -6.85 -34.97 18.48
N THR A 12 -7.72 -34.04 18.08
CA THR A 12 -7.24 -32.80 17.44
C THR A 12 -8.31 -31.71 17.56
N CYS A 13 -8.13 -30.80 18.52
CA CYS A 13 -8.75 -29.49 18.46
C CYS A 13 -8.03 -28.69 17.36
N ILE A 14 -8.51 -28.75 16.12
CA ILE A 14 -8.10 -27.74 15.12
C ILE A 14 -9.05 -26.56 15.28
N ALA A 15 -8.81 -25.76 16.32
CA ALA A 15 -9.12 -24.34 16.22
C ALA A 15 -8.01 -23.74 15.34
N GLN A 16 -8.24 -23.67 14.03
CA GLN A 16 -7.45 -22.78 13.19
C GLN A 16 -7.88 -21.36 13.53
N ASP A 17 -7.29 -20.81 14.59
CA ASP A 17 -7.27 -19.36 14.82
C ASP A 17 -6.36 -18.75 13.76
N SER A 18 -6.89 -18.59 12.55
CA SER A 18 -6.24 -17.89 11.45
C SER A 18 -6.41 -16.36 11.59
N SER A 19 -6.31 -15.81 12.80
CA SER A 19 -6.54 -14.37 13.03
C SER A 19 -5.30 -13.50 12.84
N LEU A 20 -4.11 -14.07 12.59
CA LEU A 20 -3.01 -13.27 12.06
C LEU A 20 -3.18 -13.10 10.56
N ARG A 21 -4.15 -12.26 10.17
CA ARG A 21 -4.13 -11.60 8.85
C ARG A 21 -2.73 -11.01 8.71
N GLU A 22 -1.97 -11.53 7.75
CA GLU A 22 -0.72 -10.92 7.33
C GLU A 22 -1.05 -9.49 6.92
N LYS A 23 -0.74 -8.54 7.80
CA LYS A 23 -0.98 -7.13 7.56
C LYS A 23 0.01 -6.74 6.48
N THR A 24 -0.41 -6.86 5.22
CA THR A 24 0.33 -6.31 4.09
C THR A 24 0.59 -4.84 4.40
N LEU A 25 1.84 -4.53 4.73
CA LEU A 25 2.25 -3.17 5.00
C LEU A 25 2.23 -2.45 3.66
N THR A 26 1.17 -1.68 3.43
CA THR A 26 1.09 -0.79 2.27
C THR A 26 1.91 0.46 2.57
N VAL A 27 2.68 0.92 1.59
CA VAL A 27 3.41 2.20 1.67
C VAL A 27 2.43 3.39 1.62
N THR A 28 1.21 3.15 1.11
CA THR A 28 0.16 4.14 1.00
C THR A 28 -0.79 4.11 2.21
N ALA A 29 -1.37 5.27 2.52
CA ALA A 29 -2.42 5.39 3.53
C ALA A 29 -3.68 4.59 3.11
N PRO A 30 -4.52 4.15 4.07
CA PRO A 30 -5.76 3.43 3.74
C PRO A 30 -6.64 4.21 2.75
N GLY A 31 -7.01 3.56 1.64
CA GLY A 31 -7.84 4.15 0.59
C GLY A 31 -7.11 5.09 -0.38
N ALA A 32 -5.82 5.39 -0.17
CA ALA A 32 -5.06 6.20 -1.11
C ALA A 32 -4.79 5.44 -2.42
N GLN A 33 -5.06 6.11 -3.54
CA GLN A 33 -4.79 5.59 -4.87
C GLN A 33 -3.74 6.45 -5.58
N LEU A 34 -2.79 5.81 -6.27
CA LEU A 34 -1.83 6.50 -7.10
C LEU A 34 -2.51 7.01 -8.37
N GLN A 35 -2.36 8.31 -8.66
CA GLN A 35 -2.88 8.93 -9.87
C GLN A 35 -1.74 9.55 -10.66
N GLN A 36 -1.72 9.29 -11.97
CA GLN A 36 -0.81 9.98 -12.89
C GLN A 36 -1.34 11.39 -13.16
N LEU A 37 -0.54 12.40 -12.85
CA LEU A 37 -0.89 13.82 -13.05
C LEU A 37 -0.40 14.37 -14.39
N GLY A 38 0.67 13.81 -14.95
CA GLY A 38 1.19 14.16 -16.27
C GLY A 38 2.33 13.22 -16.70
N ASN A 39 2.53 13.08 -18.01
CA ASN A 39 3.56 12.20 -18.61
C ASN A 39 4.25 12.80 -19.84
N ASP A 40 4.04 14.09 -20.12
CA ASP A 40 4.66 14.78 -21.26
C ASP A 40 6.06 15.34 -20.93
N PHE A 41 6.72 14.77 -19.92
CA PHE A 41 8.05 15.14 -19.45
C PHE A 41 9.08 14.13 -19.94
N LYS A 42 10.35 14.54 -20.04
CA LYS A 42 11.44 13.66 -20.42
C LYS A 42 12.10 13.02 -19.22
N PHE A 43 12.44 13.81 -18.21
CA PHE A 43 13.04 13.31 -16.97
C PHE A 43 12.83 14.32 -15.84
N THR A 44 11.96 13.97 -14.89
CA THR A 44 11.58 14.86 -13.79
C THR A 44 12.51 14.67 -12.59
N GLU A 45 13.05 15.76 -12.03
CA GLU A 45 13.87 15.73 -10.81
C GLU A 45 13.57 16.90 -9.88
N GLY A 46 13.96 16.74 -8.60
CA GLY A 46 13.99 17.81 -7.61
C GLY A 46 12.63 18.44 -7.30
N PRO A 47 11.56 17.67 -7.00
CA PRO A 47 10.29 18.26 -6.61
C PRO A 47 10.41 19.02 -5.28
N ALA A 48 9.88 20.24 -5.24
CA ALA A 48 9.78 21.06 -4.03
C ALA A 48 8.42 21.76 -3.98
N ALA A 49 7.78 21.79 -2.81
CA ALA A 49 6.49 22.44 -2.60
C ALA A 49 6.64 23.83 -1.98
N ASP A 50 5.83 24.79 -2.42
CA ASP A 50 5.67 26.07 -1.72
C ASP A 50 4.66 26.00 -0.56
N LYS A 51 4.37 27.14 0.07
CA LYS A 51 3.44 27.22 1.22
C LYS A 51 1.97 27.01 0.83
N GLU A 52 1.63 27.23 -0.42
CA GLU A 52 0.27 27.03 -0.96
C GLU A 52 0.08 25.60 -1.46
N GLY A 53 1.15 24.80 -1.48
CA GLY A 53 1.14 23.41 -1.92
C GLY A 53 1.45 23.23 -3.40
N ASN A 54 1.75 24.31 -4.14
CA ASN A 54 2.18 24.19 -5.54
C ASN A 54 3.54 23.49 -5.58
N VAL A 55 3.71 22.60 -6.56
CA VAL A 55 4.92 21.79 -6.70
C VAL A 55 5.75 22.28 -7.88
N PHE A 56 7.03 22.51 -7.64
CA PHE A 56 8.02 22.90 -8.64
C PHE A 56 8.99 21.74 -8.87
N PHE A 57 9.34 21.46 -10.11
CA PHE A 57 10.32 20.43 -10.47
C PHE A 57 11.02 20.75 -11.78
N THR A 58 12.17 20.13 -12.01
CA THR A 58 12.89 20.24 -13.28
C THR A 58 12.42 19.18 -14.27
N ASP A 59 12.36 19.51 -15.56
CA ASP A 59 12.11 18.56 -16.65
C ASP A 59 13.31 18.56 -17.59
N GLN A 60 14.26 17.66 -17.34
CA GLN A 60 15.47 17.51 -18.13
C GLN A 60 15.24 16.50 -19.27
N PRO A 61 15.82 16.69 -20.47
CA PRO A 61 16.68 17.78 -20.91
C PRO A 61 15.91 18.95 -21.54
N ASN A 62 14.61 19.12 -21.27
CA ASN A 62 13.78 20.17 -21.86
C ASN A 62 14.08 21.59 -21.32
N ASP A 63 15.10 21.74 -20.48
CA ASP A 63 15.62 23.00 -19.94
C ASP A 63 14.54 23.94 -19.37
N ARG A 64 13.61 23.37 -18.58
CA ARG A 64 12.53 24.12 -17.94
C ARG A 64 12.31 23.70 -16.49
N ILE A 65 11.90 24.67 -15.68
CA ILE A 65 11.27 24.44 -14.38
C ILE A 65 9.77 24.45 -14.60
N VAL A 66 9.09 23.40 -14.15
CA VAL A 66 7.64 23.24 -14.23
C VAL A 66 7.03 23.57 -12.88
N ARG A 67 5.91 24.30 -12.89
CA ARG A 67 5.04 24.50 -11.74
C ARG A 67 3.75 23.69 -11.95
N TRP A 68 3.36 22.93 -10.94
CA TRP A 68 2.08 22.24 -10.84
C TRP A 68 1.26 22.88 -9.72
N ASP A 69 0.08 23.42 -10.07
CA ASP A 69 -0.79 24.07 -9.09
C ASP A 69 -1.51 23.04 -8.22
N ALA A 70 -1.46 23.26 -6.90
CA ALA A 70 -2.34 22.56 -5.99
C ALA A 70 -3.78 23.05 -6.24
N ARG A 71 -4.71 22.10 -6.40
CA ARG A 71 -6.13 22.40 -6.53
C ARG A 71 -6.79 22.50 -5.16
#